data_AF-A0A5P9BH32-F1
#
_entry.id   AF-A0A5P9BH32-F1
#
_cell.length_a   1.000
_cell.length_b   1.000
_cell.length_c   1.000
_cell.angle_alpha   90.00
_cell.angle_beta   90.00
_cell.angle_gamma   90.00
#
_symmetry.space_group_name_H-M   'P 1'
#
loop_
_entity.id
_entity.type
_entity.pdbx_description
1 polymer ?
#
loop_
_entity_poly.entity_id
_entity_poly.type
_entity_poly.pdbx_seq_one_letter_code
_entity_poly.pdbx_strand_id
1 'polypeptide(L)' 'MPLGDTRRRMRIMSLTTAASMIDDYFSGGAEHDEIGLTEKEAEIMEQENKKVAAKLYAMAEKLENR' A
#
# COMPACT_ATOMS: atom_id res chain seq x y z
N MET A 1 -12.05 -24.76 -9.21
CA MET A 1 -12.31 -23.61 -8.32
C MET A 1 -13.42 -22.77 -8.92
N PRO A 2 -14.45 -22.38 -8.16
CA PRO A 2 -15.47 -21.48 -8.67
C PRO A 2 -14.85 -20.10 -8.93
N LEU A 3 -15.28 -19.44 -10.00
CA LEU A 3 -14.75 -18.15 -10.48
C LEU A 3 -14.77 -17.04 -9.41
N GLY A 4 -15.61 -17.17 -8.38
CA GLY A 4 -15.66 -16.26 -7.23
C GLY A 4 -14.39 -16.29 -6.37
N ASP A 5 -13.86 -17.47 -6.08
CA ASP A 5 -12.72 -17.66 -5.17
C ASP A 5 -11.41 -17.18 -5.81
N THR A 6 -11.21 -17.49 -7.10
CA THR A 6 -10.06 -17.00 -7.86
C THR A 6 -10.05 -15.47 -7.95
N ARG A 7 -11.20 -14.84 -8.25
CA ARG A 7 -11.30 -13.37 -8.28
C ARG A 7 -11.01 -12.74 -6.92
N ARG A 8 -11.52 -13.34 -5.84
CA ARG A 8 -11.27 -12.86 -4.47
C ARG A 8 -9.78 -12.92 -4.14
N ARG A 9 -9.12 -14.05 -4.41
CA ARG A 9 -7.68 -14.24 -4.18
C ARG A 9 -6.84 -13.24 -4.97
N MET A 10 -7.14 -13.04 -6.25
CA MET A 10 -6.43 -12.04 -7.07
C MET A 10 -6.60 -10.64 -6.51
N ARG A 11 -7.81 -10.29 -6.04
CA ARG A 11 -8.06 -8.98 -5.43
C ARG A 11 -7.30 -8.76 -4.12
N ILE A 12 -7.23 -9.79 -3.27
CA ILE A 12 -6.41 -9.76 -2.03
C ILE A 12 -4.95 -9.51 -2.42
N MET A 13 -4.40 -10.30 -3.34
CA MET A 13 -3.02 -10.14 -3.82
C MET A 13 -2.75 -8.74 -4.38
N SER A 14 -3.65 -8.19 -5.21
CA SER A 14 -3.46 -6.83 -5.74
C SER A 14 -3.43 -5.77 -4.65
N LEU A 15 -4.30 -5.88 -3.64
CA LEU A 15 -4.36 -4.93 -2.53
C LEU A 15 -3.10 -5.00 -1.66
N THR A 16 -2.66 -6.20 -1.29
CA THR A 16 -1.46 -6.37 -0.47
C THR A 16 -0.19 -6.00 -1.22
N THR A 17 -0.10 -6.30 -2.53
CA THR A 17 1.04 -5.89 -3.36
C THR A 17 1.14 -4.37 -3.44
N ALA A 18 0.03 -3.68 -3.72
CA ALA A 18 0.01 -2.22 -3.76
C ALA A 18 0.41 -1.60 -2.41
N ALA A 19 -0.09 -2.16 -1.30
CA ALA A 19 0.29 -1.71 0.03
C ALA A 19 1.79 -1.90 0.30
N SER A 20 2.36 -3.06 -0.02
CA SER A 20 3.79 -3.31 0.15
C SER A 20 4.66 -2.37 -0.68
N MET A 21 4.29 -2.09 -1.94
CA MET A 21 5.04 -1.14 -2.77
C MET A 21 5.03 0.29 -2.21
N ILE A 22 3.92 0.68 -1.57
CA ILE A 22 3.80 2.00 -0.92
C ILE A 22 4.71 2.08 0.32
N ASP A 23 4.75 1.02 1.12
CA ASP A 23 5.63 0.94 2.30
C ASP A 23 7.12 0.86 1.90
N ASP A 24 7.42 0.10 0.85
CA ASP A 24 8.78 -0.07 0.30
C ASP A 24 9.34 1.23 -0.26
N TYR A 25 8.50 2.06 -0.89
CA TYR A 25 8.92 3.34 -1.46
C TYR A 25 9.56 4.28 -0.42
N PHE A 26 9.06 4.27 0.82
CA PHE A 26 9.60 5.09 1.90
C PHE A 26 10.69 4.40 2.71
N SER A 27 10.59 3.08 2.89
CA SER A 27 11.63 2.33 3.59
C SER A 27 12.91 2.13 2.77
N GLY A 28 12.83 2.29 1.44
CA GLY A 28 13.96 2.26 0.52
C GLY A 28 14.91 3.45 0.61
N GLY A 29 14.60 4.48 1.41
CA GLY A 29 15.53 5.57 1.73
C GLY A 29 15.75 6.58 0.61
N ALA A 30 14.76 6.78 -0.28
CA ALA A 30 14.79 7.91 -1.20
C ALA A 30 14.79 9.21 -0.39
N GLU A 31 15.87 9.99 -0.49
CA GLU A 31 15.94 11.26 0.23
C GLU A 31 14.96 12.26 -0.40
N HIS A 32 14.44 13.18 0.42
CA HIS A 32 13.38 14.11 -0.01
C HIS A 32 13.81 14.96 -1.21
N ASP A 33 15.10 15.24 -1.35
CA ASP A 33 15.70 15.99 -2.45
C ASP A 33 15.75 15.18 -3.76
N GLU A 34 15.94 13.87 -3.70
CA GLU A 34 15.92 12.97 -4.88
C GLU A 34 14.55 12.94 -5.57
N ILE A 35 13.48 13.16 -4.80
CA ILE A 35 12.08 13.19 -5.28
C ILE A 35 11.54 14.61 -5.46
N GLY A 36 12.39 15.63 -5.30
CA GLY A 36 12.04 17.03 -5.52
C GLY A 36 11.06 17.61 -4.50
N LEU A 37 11.03 17.06 -3.28
CA LEU A 37 10.20 17.52 -2.17
C LEU A 37 11.04 18.24 -1.13
N THR A 38 10.42 19.17 -0.41
CA THR A 38 10.96 19.64 0.87
C THR A 38 10.82 18.54 1.92
N GLU A 39 11.65 18.59 2.98
CA GLU A 39 11.57 17.67 4.12
C GLU A 39 10.14 17.57 4.68
N LYS A 40 9.47 18.72 4.85
CA LYS A 40 8.08 18.78 5.33
C LYS A 40 7.09 18.12 4.38
N GLU A 41 7.25 18.29 3.07
CA GLU A 41 6.38 17.63 2.08
C GLU A 41 6.61 16.12 2.05
N ALA A 42 7.86 15.67 2.21
CA ALA A 42 8.20 14.26 2.32
C ALA A 42 7.58 13.62 3.58
N GLU A 43 7.64 14.29 4.73
CA GLU A 43 6.97 13.82 5.96
C GLU A 43 5.45 13.70 5.78
N ILE A 44 4.81 14.68 5.15
CA ILE A 44 3.37 14.64 4.88
C ILE A 44 3.05 13.46 3.95
N MET A 45 3.81 13.30 2.87
CA MET A 45 3.65 12.21 1.91
C MET A 45 3.84 10.85 2.58
N GLU A 46 4.83 10.70 3.47
CA GLU A 46 5.06 9.47 4.23
C GLU A 46 3.84 9.13 5.11
N GLN A 47 3.30 10.11 5.84
CA GLN A 47 2.12 9.90 6.66
C GLN A 47 0.87 9.55 5.83
N GLU A 48 0.70 10.17 4.67
CA GLU A 48 -0.39 9.87 3.75
C GLU A 48 -0.27 8.44 3.21
N ASN A 49 0.92 8.05 2.77
CA ASN A 49 1.18 6.71 2.24
C ASN A 49 1.00 5.62 3.29
N LYS A 50 1.47 5.83 4.54
CA LYS A 50 1.19 4.92 5.67
C LYS A 50 -0.32 4.72 5.88
N LYS A 51 -1.11 5.80 5.80
CA LYS A 51 -2.58 5.73 5.93
C LYS A 51 -3.21 4.98 4.75
N VAL A 52 -2.69 5.14 3.54
CA VAL A 52 -3.18 4.44 2.34
C VAL A 52 -2.85 2.95 2.43
N ALA A 53 -1.61 2.58 2.72
CA ALA A 53 -1.19 1.18 2.88
C ALA A 53 -2.03 0.46 3.95
N ALA A 54 -2.22 1.07 5.12
CA ALA A 54 -3.07 0.52 6.18
C ALA A 54 -4.52 0.27 5.72
N LYS A 55 -5.10 1.20 4.93
CA LYS A 55 -6.45 1.02 4.37
C LYS A 55 -6.51 -0.14 3.38
N LEU A 56 -5.49 -0.31 2.53
CA LEU A 56 -5.41 -1.39 1.56
C LEU A 56 -5.31 -2.76 2.25
N TYR A 57 -4.47 -2.88 3.28
CA TYR A 57 -4.41 -4.10 4.11
C TYR A 57 -5.75 -4.39 4.80
N ALA A 58 -6.40 -3.39 5.39
CA ALA A 58 -7.70 -3.58 6.01
C ALA A 58 -8.80 -4.01 5.02
N MET A 59 -8.73 -3.55 3.75
CA MET A 59 -9.62 -4.04 2.70
C MET A 59 -9.33 -5.50 2.32
N ALA A 60 -8.06 -5.88 2.27
CA ALA A 60 -7.63 -7.25 2.00
C ALA A 60 -8.09 -8.21 3.12
N GLU A 61 -7.88 -7.85 4.38
CA GLU A 61 -8.32 -8.63 5.55
C GLU A 61 -9.84 -8.85 5.57
N LYS A 62 -10.63 -7.81 5.26
CA LYS A 62 -12.08 -7.93 5.13
C LYS A 62 -12.51 -8.88 4.00
N LEU A 63 -11.71 -9.02 2.96
CA LEU A 63 -11.98 -9.97 1.87
C LEU A 63 -11.54 -11.39 2.23
N GLU A 64 -10.53 -11.55 3.08
CA GLU A 64 -10.07 -12.85 3.56
C GLU A 64 -11.08 -13.46 4.55
N ASN A 65 -11.64 -12.63 5.44
CA ASN A 65 -12.60 -13.04 6.48
C ASN A 65 -14.08 -13.14 6.02
N ARG A 66 -14.34 -13.02 4.71
CA ARG A 66 -15.68 -13.12 4.11
C ARG A 66 -16.02 -14.53 3.63
#